data_AF-A0A523LSI5-F1
#
_entry.id   AF-A0A523LSI5-F1
#
_cell.length_a   1.000
_cell.length_b   1.000
_cell.length_c   1.000
_cell.angle_alpha   90.00
_cell.angle_beta   90.00
_cell.angle_gamma   90.00
#
_symmetry.space_group_name_H-M   'P 1'
#
loop_
_entity.id
_entity.type
_entity.pdbx_description
1 polymer ?
#
loop_
_entity_poly.entity_id
_entity_poly.type
_entity_poly.pdbx_seq_one_letter_code
_entity_poly.pdbx_strand_id
1 'polypeptide(L)'
;MAVEKGGENHSFVHLVGSIAMNNCDEVFSRVSDELGEYLCRIPDGETGERSRWIFFQRQMLLDHPATEIDPTVPALELKQWD
;
A
#
# COMPACT_ATOMS: atom_id res chain seq x y z
N MET A 1 36.03 4.39 -30.64
CA MET A 1 34.58 4.68 -30.64
C MET A 1 33.93 3.88 -29.53
N ALA A 2 33.65 4.53 -28.41
CA ALA A 2 32.61 4.11 -27.49
C ALA A 2 31.76 5.38 -27.33
N VAL A 3 30.52 5.32 -27.82
CA VAL A 3 29.56 6.40 -27.60
C VAL A 3 29.14 6.26 -26.15
N GLU A 4 29.53 7.21 -25.30
CA GLU A 4 28.89 7.43 -24.01
C GLU A 4 27.43 7.74 -24.31
N LYS A 5 26.53 6.80 -24.01
CA LYS A 5 25.11 7.13 -23.95
C LYS A 5 24.93 8.13 -22.83
N GLY A 6 24.65 9.38 -23.18
CA GLY A 6 24.24 10.40 -22.22
C GLY A 6 23.16 9.84 -21.30
N GLY A 7 23.29 10.09 -20.00
CA GLY A 7 22.41 9.51 -18.97
C GLY A 7 20.94 9.71 -19.34
N GLU A 8 20.31 8.63 -19.78
CA GLU A 8 18.89 8.63 -20.11
C GLU A 8 18.14 8.91 -18.81
N ASN A 9 17.39 10.02 -18.78
CA ASN A 9 16.47 10.34 -17.70
C ASN A 9 15.33 9.31 -17.77
N HIS A 10 15.54 8.14 -17.16
CA HIS A 10 14.55 7.08 -17.15
C HIS A 10 13.41 7.50 -16.23
N SER A 11 12.25 7.83 -16.81
CA SER A 11 11.03 8.06 -16.04
C SER A 11 10.71 6.80 -15.24
N PHE A 12 10.46 6.91 -13.94
CA PHE A 12 10.06 5.76 -13.12
C PHE A 12 8.66 5.97 -12.55
N VAL A 13 7.96 4.86 -12.32
CA VAL A 13 6.65 4.86 -11.67
C VAL A 13 6.81 4.38 -10.24
N HIS A 14 6.30 5.17 -9.29
CA HIS A 14 6.24 4.81 -7.88
C HIS A 14 4.79 4.56 -7.46
N LEU A 15 4.46 3.29 -7.21
CA LEU A 15 3.16 2.88 -6.70
C LEU A 15 3.21 2.81 -5.17
N VAL A 16 2.17 3.30 -4.51
CA VAL A 16 2.09 3.36 -3.05
C VAL A 16 0.76 2.76 -2.58
N GLY A 17 0.85 1.75 -1.72
CA GLY A 17 -0.31 1.23 -1.00
C GLY A 17 -1.32 0.47 -1.87
N SER A 18 -2.59 0.80 -1.65
CA SER A 18 -3.77 0.11 -2.20
C SER A 18 -3.84 0.12 -3.74
N ILE A 19 -4.18 -1.04 -4.32
CA ILE A 19 -4.49 -1.20 -5.74
C ILE A 19 -5.80 -2.00 -5.84
N ALA A 20 -6.77 -1.47 -6.59
CA ALA A 20 -8.13 -2.02 -6.67
C ALA A 20 -8.18 -3.32 -7.50
N MET A 21 -7.66 -4.41 -6.93
CA MET A 21 -7.66 -5.76 -7.47
C MET A 21 -8.15 -6.74 -6.41
N ASN A 22 -8.46 -7.98 -6.82
CA ASN A 22 -9.07 -8.95 -5.91
C ASN A 22 -8.06 -9.52 -4.90
N ASN A 23 -6.79 -9.64 -5.28
CA ASN A 23 -5.73 -10.22 -4.46
C ASN A 23 -4.33 -9.75 -4.90
N CYS A 24 -3.33 -10.04 -4.06
CA CYS A 24 -1.93 -9.68 -4.26
C CYS A 24 -1.33 -10.25 -5.55
N ASP A 25 -1.68 -11.47 -5.94
CA ASP A 25 -1.14 -12.10 -7.14
C ASP A 25 -1.61 -11.38 -8.41
N GLU A 26 -2.88 -10.97 -8.43
CA GLU A 26 -3.45 -10.15 -9.51
C GLU A 26 -2.78 -8.78 -9.59
N VAL A 27 -2.45 -8.17 -8.45
CA VAL A 27 -1.68 -6.92 -8.40
C VAL A 27 -0.30 -7.11 -9.04
N PHE A 28 0.46 -8.11 -8.58
CA PHE A 28 1.81 -8.37 -9.09
C PHE A 28 1.81 -8.68 -10.58
N SER A 29 0.86 -9.50 -11.05
CA SER A 29 0.75 -9.85 -12.47
C SER A 29 0.39 -8.62 -13.31
N ARG A 30 -0.73 -7.96 -13.01
CA ARG A 30 -1.22 -6.82 -13.80
C ARG A 30 -0.22 -5.65 -13.80
N VAL A 31 0.34 -5.31 -12.65
CA VAL A 31 1.26 -4.16 -12.55
C VAL A 31 2.54 -4.44 -13.33
N SER A 32 3.09 -5.65 -13.22
CA SER A 32 4.29 -6.03 -13.98
C SER A 32 4.05 -5.96 -15.49
N ASP A 33 2.89 -6.45 -15.95
CA ASP A 33 2.53 -6.47 -17.37
C ASP A 33 2.38 -5.05 -17.95
N GLU A 34 1.76 -4.13 -17.21
CA GLU A 34 1.42 -2.80 -17.71
C GLU A 34 2.58 -1.79 -17.57
N LEU A 35 3.41 -1.92 -16.53
CA LEU A 35 4.38 -0.89 -16.13
C LEU A 35 5.82 -1.39 -16.06
N GLY A 36 6.09 -2.65 -16.42
CA GLY A 36 7.36 -3.35 -16.17
C GLY A 36 8.64 -2.56 -16.42
N GLU A 37 8.75 -1.86 -17.55
CA GLU A 37 9.95 -1.08 -17.90
C GLU A 37 10.21 0.11 -16.97
N TYR A 38 9.19 0.59 -16.26
CA TYR A 38 9.24 1.77 -15.40
C TYR A 38 9.20 1.42 -13.90
N LEU A 39 9.05 0.14 -13.55
CA LEU A 39 8.88 -0.30 -12.17
C LEU A 39 10.21 -0.63 -11.50
N CYS A 40 10.41 -0.11 -10.29
CA CYS A 40 11.49 -0.52 -9.40
C CYS A 40 11.00 -1.43 -8.25
N ARG A 41 9.72 -1.31 -7.86
CA ARG A 41 9.06 -2.09 -6.80
C ARG A 41 7.55 -2.13 -7.05
N ILE A 42 6.90 -3.13 -6.48
CA ILE A 42 5.44 -3.33 -6.58
C ILE A 42 4.88 -3.49 -5.16
N PRO A 43 3.89 -2.69 -4.73
CA PRO A 43 3.15 -2.97 -3.50
C PRO A 43 2.26 -4.19 -3.69
N ASP A 44 1.90 -4.88 -2.60
CA ASP A 44 0.93 -5.99 -2.62
C ASP A 44 -0.52 -5.54 -2.86
N GLY A 45 -0.73 -4.24 -3.07
CA GLY A 45 -2.01 -3.60 -3.32
C GLY A 45 -2.94 -3.55 -2.11
N GLU A 46 -2.45 -3.88 -0.92
CA GLU A 46 -3.24 -3.87 0.33
C GLU A 46 -4.56 -4.64 0.22
N THR A 47 -4.54 -5.75 -0.51
CA THR A 47 -5.75 -6.56 -0.74
C THR A 47 -6.13 -7.39 0.50
N GLY A 48 -7.34 -7.96 0.50
CA GLY A 48 -7.82 -8.84 1.58
C GLY A 48 -7.92 -8.14 2.94
N GLU A 49 -7.32 -8.72 3.98
CA GLU A 49 -7.35 -8.18 5.35
C GLU A 49 -6.71 -6.79 5.48
N ARG A 50 -5.81 -6.44 4.54
CA ARG A 50 -5.12 -5.14 4.52
C ARG A 50 -5.93 -4.03 3.85
N SER A 51 -7.08 -4.34 3.24
CA SER A 51 -7.93 -3.37 2.50
C SER A 51 -8.50 -2.26 3.38
N ARG A 52 -8.53 -2.48 4.70
CA ARG A 52 -8.91 -1.48 5.69
C ARG A 52 -7.77 -1.27 6.66
N TRP A 53 -6.81 -0.43 6.28
CA TRP A 53 -5.55 -0.25 7.02
C TRP A 53 -5.76 0.03 8.52
N ILE A 54 -6.75 0.87 8.90
CA ILE A 54 -7.06 1.18 10.31
C ILE A 54 -7.45 -0.09 11.07
N PHE A 55 -8.34 -0.90 10.49
CA PHE A 55 -8.81 -2.13 11.12
C PHE A 55 -7.71 -3.19 11.19
N PHE A 56 -6.88 -3.27 10.15
CA PHE A 56 -5.72 -4.15 10.12
C PHE A 56 -4.73 -3.83 11.25
N GLN A 57 -4.39 -2.55 11.44
CA GLN A 57 -3.52 -2.13 12.55
C GLN A 57 -4.18 -2.30 13.93
N ARG A 58 -5.49 -2.07 14.02
CA ARG A 58 -6.24 -2.21 15.28
C ARG A 58 -6.12 -3.61 15.88
N GLN A 59 -6.11 -4.67 15.07
CA GLN A 59 -6.00 -6.03 15.59
C GLN A 59 -4.68 -6.21 16.36
N MET A 60 -3.55 -5.83 15.75
CA MET A 60 -2.24 -5.89 16.40
C MET A 60 -2.20 -5.03 17.68
N LEU A 61 -2.77 -3.83 17.64
CA LEU A 61 -2.78 -2.92 18.80
C LEU A 61 -3.64 -3.45 19.96
N LEU A 62 -4.70 -4.22 19.71
CA LEU A 62 -5.49 -4.81 20.78
C LEU A 62 -4.80 -6.01 21.44
N ASP A 63 -4.00 -6.74 20.66
CA ASP A 63 -3.34 -7.95 21.14
C ASP A 63 -2.00 -7.66 21.83
N HIS A 64 -1.49 -6.42 21.77
CA HIS A 64 -0.18 -6.06 22.29
C HIS A 64 -0.22 -5.72 23.80
N PRO A 65 0.70 -6.24 24.64
CA PRO A 65 0.63 -6.07 26.09
C PRO A 65 0.94 -4.64 26.58
N ALA A 66 1.55 -3.80 25.74
CA ALA A 66 1.86 -2.41 26.06
C ALA A 66 0.73 -1.43 25.71
N THR A 67 -0.41 -1.92 25.25
CA THR A 67 -1.56 -1.11 24.81
C THR A 67 -2.81 -1.55 25.55
N GLU A 68 -3.69 -0.58 25.84
CA GLU A 68 -4.99 -0.81 26.45
C GLU A 68 -6.01 0.16 25.88
N ILE A 69 -7.30 -0.17 26.01
CA ILE A 69 -8.38 0.76 25.66
C ILE A 69 -8.54 1.74 26.82
N ASP A 70 -8.38 3.03 26.54
CA ASP A 70 -8.69 4.08 27.51
C ASP A 70 -10.22 4.12 27.75
N PRO A 71 -10.70 3.79 28.97
CA PRO A 71 -12.13 3.75 29.26
C PRO A 71 -12.76 5.14 29.38
N THR A 72 -11.96 6.21 29.41
CA THR A 72 -12.41 7.59 29.57
C THR A 72 -12.67 8.28 28.23
N VAL A 73 -12.14 7.73 27.14
CA VAL A 73 -12.31 8.28 25.79
C VAL A 73 -13.53 7.65 25.12
N PRO A 74 -14.54 8.43 24.71
CA PRO A 74 -15.69 7.90 23.98
C PRO A 74 -15.25 7.35 22.61
N ALA A 75 -16.04 6.42 22.07
CA ALA A 75 -15.82 5.91 20.72
C ALA A 75 -15.77 7.08 19.70
N LEU A 76 -14.82 7.01 18.76
CA LEU A 76 -14.67 8.02 17.73
C LEU A 76 -15.98 8.16 16.94
N GLU A 77 -16.60 9.33 16.99
CA GLU A 77 -17.70 9.67 16.10
C GLU A 77 -17.17 9.86 14.68
N LEU A 78 -17.42 8.89 13.80
CA LEU A 78 -17.11 9.02 12.38
C LEU A 78 -18.09 10.00 11.74
N LYS A 79 -17.62 11.23 11.54
CA LYS A 79 -18.32 12.23 10.72
C LYS A 79 -17.77 12.14 9.31
N GLN A 80 -18.48 11.44 8.44
CA GLN A 80 -18.23 11.49 7.01
C GLN A 80 -18.74 12.84 6.51
N TRP A 81 -17.85 13.62 5.88
CA TRP A 81 -18.28 14.78 5.11
C TRP A 81 -19.08 14.28 3.90
N ASP A 82 -20.21 14.93 3.66
CA ASP A 82 -21.03 14.81 2.46
C ASP A 82 -20.28 15.28 1.20
#